data_AF-A0A2S6AM42-F1
#
_entry.id   AF-A0A2S6AM42-F1
#
_cell.length_a   1.000
_cell.length_b   1.000
_cell.length_c   1.000
_cell.angle_alpha   90.00
_cell.angle_beta   90.00
_cell.angle_gamma   90.00
#
_symmetry.space_group_name_H-M   'P 1'
#
loop_
_entity.id
_entity.type
_entity.pdbx_description
1 polymer ?
#
loop_
_entity_poly.entity_id
_entity_poly.type
_entity_poly.pdbx_seq_one_letter_code
_entity_poly.pdbx_strand_id
1 'polypeptide(L)'
;MDHVRILRTVLGVTVGYVIVLGVWLGWVHQHTPPGTEPYQIMALVGAFGSCVGIGMLLAQRPTRSDRRLLRHGLEGWATIERVHPLQYTDHHTELTELDLELTVPGSETYRGTVVFDVAPIDRPRMHVGETISIRVDPADRDRIMLCL
;
A
#
# COMPACT_ATOMS: atom_id res chain seq x y z
N MET A 1 3.04 -5.55 1.87
CA MET A 1 3.78 -5.03 0.68
C MET A 1 4.01 -3.51 0.72
N ASP A 2 3.32 -2.77 1.58
CA ASP A 2 3.42 -1.30 1.63
C ASP A 2 4.71 -0.79 2.24
N HIS A 3 5.34 -1.54 3.15
CA HIS A 3 6.61 -1.15 3.78
C HIS A 3 7.74 -0.97 2.76
N VAL A 4 7.83 -1.83 1.73
CA VAL A 4 8.84 -1.70 0.67
C VAL A 4 8.57 -0.46 -0.20
N ARG A 5 7.30 -0.10 -0.42
CA ARG A 5 6.94 1.13 -1.18
C ARG A 5 7.24 2.38 -0.37
N ILE A 6 6.89 2.38 0.91
CA ILE A 6 7.19 3.48 1.84
C ILE A 6 8.70 3.67 1.92
N LEU A 7 9.47 2.60 2.15
CA LEU A 7 10.94 2.67 2.22
C LEU A 7 11.55 3.23 0.94
N ARG A 8 11.14 2.72 -0.24
CA ARG A 8 11.64 3.25 -1.54
C ARG A 8 11.29 4.72 -1.75
N THR A 9 10.09 5.13 -1.33
CA THR A 9 9.63 6.51 -1.46
C THR A 9 10.44 7.44 -0.58
N VAL A 10 10.61 7.08 0.70
CA VAL A 10 11.43 7.85 1.66
C VAL A 10 12.87 7.93 1.15
N LEU A 11 13.46 6.81 0.74
CA LEU A 11 14.84 6.76 0.26
C LEU A 11 15.03 7.61 -0.99
N GLY A 12 14.09 7.59 -1.95
CA GLY A 12 14.13 8.44 -3.12
C GLY A 12 14.05 9.93 -2.79
N VAL A 13 13.16 10.32 -1.88
CA VAL A 13 13.03 11.72 -1.41
C VAL A 13 14.29 12.16 -0.67
N THR A 14 14.86 11.32 0.18
CA THR A 14 16.12 11.61 0.90
C THR A 14 17.28 11.80 -0.07
N VAL A 15 17.45 10.93 -1.07
CA VAL A 15 18.52 11.08 -2.06
C VAL A 15 18.35 12.39 -2.86
N GLY A 16 17.14 12.69 -3.32
CA GLY A 16 16.85 13.95 -4.01
C GLY A 16 17.16 15.17 -3.14
N TYR A 17 16.80 15.12 -1.86
CA TYR A 17 17.11 16.19 -0.91
C TYR A 17 18.60 16.38 -0.70
N VAL A 18 19.38 15.29 -0.55
CA VAL A 18 20.84 15.37 -0.39
C VAL A 18 21.50 15.99 -1.63
N ILE A 19 21.01 15.68 -2.84
CA ILE A 19 21.50 16.30 -4.07
C ILE A 19 21.22 17.81 -4.05
N VAL A 20 19.98 18.22 -3.74
CA VAL A 20 19.59 19.63 -3.66
C VAL A 20 20.40 20.37 -2.59
N LEU A 21 20.60 19.75 -1.42
CA LEU A 21 21.41 20.29 -0.34
C LEU A 21 22.88 20.46 -0.77
N GLY A 22 23.45 19.49 -1.48
CA GLY A 22 24.80 19.57 -2.01
C GLY A 22 24.97 20.70 -3.03
N VAL A 23 24.00 20.88 -3.94
CA VAL A 23 23.98 22.02 -4.88
C VAL A 23 23.82 23.35 -4.15
N TRP A 24 22.98 23.38 -3.11
CA TRP A 24 22.77 24.59 -2.32
C TRP A 24 24.05 25.01 -1.57
N LEU A 25 24.71 24.07 -0.88
CA LEU A 25 25.96 24.33 -0.16
C LEU A 25 27.14 24.67 -1.11
N GLY A 26 27.26 23.94 -2.21
CA GLY A 26 28.40 24.06 -3.12
C GLY A 26 28.34 25.26 -4.06
N TRP A 27 27.13 25.78 -4.33
CA TRP A 27 26.96 26.85 -5.33
C TRP A 27 26.07 27.99 -4.85
N VAL A 28 24.83 27.70 -4.42
CA VAL A 28 23.83 28.74 -4.14
C VAL A 28 24.24 29.59 -2.95
N HIS A 29 24.65 28.97 -1.84
CA HIS A 29 25.04 29.67 -0.61
C HIS A 29 26.11 30.73 -0.86
N GLN A 30 27.11 30.42 -1.71
CA GLN A 30 28.20 31.35 -2.06
C GLN A 30 27.77 32.51 -2.96
N HIS A 31 26.66 32.37 -3.70
CA HIS A 31 26.16 33.37 -4.65
C HIS A 31 24.98 34.18 -4.11
N THR A 32 24.51 33.90 -2.89
CA THR A 32 23.36 34.59 -2.32
C THR A 32 23.71 35.72 -1.36
N PRO A 33 22.88 36.78 -1.30
CA PRO A 33 23.11 37.90 -0.42
C PRO A 33 23.10 37.48 1.06
N PRO A 34 24.03 38.02 1.88
CA PRO A 34 24.08 37.74 3.31
C PRO A 34 22.76 38.15 4.00
N GLY A 35 22.29 37.34 4.94
CA GLY A 35 21.02 37.55 5.66
C GLY A 35 19.79 36.85 5.05
N THR A 36 19.93 36.20 3.89
CA THR A 36 18.85 35.37 3.31
C THR A 36 18.89 33.90 3.73
N GLU A 37 19.94 33.48 4.44
CA GLU A 37 20.18 32.09 4.86
C GLU A 37 19.02 31.48 5.67
N PRO A 38 18.38 32.18 6.63
CA PRO A 38 17.27 31.60 7.40
C PRO A 38 16.08 31.23 6.53
N TYR A 39 15.76 32.07 5.53
CA TYR A 39 14.65 31.83 4.61
C TYR A 39 14.93 30.64 3.68
N GLN A 40 16.17 30.51 3.22
CA GLN A 40 16.60 29.39 2.38
C GLN A 40 16.55 28.07 3.12
N ILE A 41 17.00 28.05 4.39
CA ILE A 41 16.92 26.86 5.25
C ILE A 41 15.47 26.48 5.49
N MET A 42 14.60 27.44 5.83
CA MET A 42 13.17 27.19 6.03
C MET A 42 12.50 26.65 4.76
N ALA A 43 12.86 27.17 3.59
CA ALA A 43 12.38 26.65 2.31
C ALA A 43 12.85 25.22 2.05
N LEU A 44 14.11 24.89 2.34
CA LEU A 44 14.66 23.53 2.16
C LEU A 44 13.94 22.51 3.06
N VAL A 45 13.80 22.85 4.35
CA VAL A 45 13.12 21.99 5.34
C VAL A 45 11.64 21.82 4.98
N GLY A 46 10.97 22.91 4.62
CA GLY A 46 9.57 22.88 4.18
C GLY A 46 9.36 22.05 2.92
N ALA A 47 10.24 22.19 1.93
CA ALA A 47 10.20 21.39 0.69
C ALA A 47 10.44 19.91 0.98
N PHE A 48 11.40 19.58 1.85
CA PHE A 48 11.67 18.19 2.25
C PHE A 48 10.46 17.57 2.93
N GLY A 49 9.93 18.22 3.97
CA GLY A 49 8.75 17.76 4.69
C GLY A 49 7.55 17.58 3.77
N SER A 50 7.33 18.52 2.85
CA SER A 50 6.25 18.43 1.86
C SER A 50 6.43 17.26 0.90
N CYS A 51 7.65 17.04 0.39
CA CYS A 51 7.94 15.92 -0.51
C CYS A 51 7.75 14.57 0.20
N VAL A 52 8.20 14.44 1.44
CA VAL A 52 7.99 13.23 2.24
C VAL A 52 6.51 13.01 2.49
N GLY A 53 5.78 14.04 2.93
CA GLY A 53 4.35 13.95 3.21
C GLY A 53 3.54 13.56 1.95
N ILE A 54 3.80 14.21 0.82
CA ILE A 54 3.18 13.86 -0.47
C ILE A 54 3.58 12.44 -0.89
N GLY A 55 4.85 12.06 -0.70
CA GLY A 55 5.35 10.72 -0.98
C GLY A 55 4.60 9.65 -0.19
N MET A 56 4.40 9.87 1.12
CA MET A 56 3.63 8.96 1.97
C MET A 56 2.17 8.86 1.51
N LEU A 57 1.53 9.99 1.20
CA LEU A 57 0.17 10.04 0.66
C LEU A 57 0.03 9.24 -0.65
N LEU A 58 1.05 9.29 -1.51
CA LEU A 58 1.07 8.52 -2.76
C LEU A 58 1.41 7.05 -2.55
N ALA A 59 2.27 6.73 -1.59
CA ALA A 59 2.65 5.36 -1.25
C ALA A 59 1.47 4.55 -0.69
N GLN A 60 0.55 5.21 0.02
CA GLN A 60 -0.69 4.62 0.53
C GLN A 60 -1.80 4.48 -0.52
N ARG A 61 -1.63 5.01 -1.75
CA ARG A 61 -2.70 4.93 -2.76
C ARG A 61 -2.84 3.49 -3.29
N PRO A 62 -4.09 3.00 -3.44
CA PRO A 62 -4.36 1.69 -4.01
C PRO A 62 -3.78 1.60 -5.43
N THR A 63 -3.22 0.43 -5.75
CA THR A 63 -2.49 0.23 -6.99
C THR A 63 -3.42 0.34 -8.21
N ARG A 64 -2.87 0.60 -9.40
CA ARG A 64 -3.70 0.66 -10.63
C ARG A 64 -4.48 -0.63 -10.86
N SER A 65 -3.92 -1.77 -10.47
CA SER A 65 -4.58 -3.07 -10.51
C SER A 65 -5.77 -3.12 -9.55
N ASP A 66 -5.62 -2.68 -8.31
CA ASP A 66 -6.73 -2.69 -7.33
C ASP A 66 -7.86 -1.78 -7.81
N ARG A 67 -7.51 -0.62 -8.41
CA ARG A 67 -8.50 0.26 -9.04
C ARG A 67 -9.21 -0.38 -10.23
N ARG A 68 -8.53 -1.24 -10.99
CA ARG A 68 -9.12 -1.96 -12.12
C ARG A 68 -10.07 -3.05 -11.63
N LEU A 69 -9.65 -3.82 -10.62
CA LEU A 69 -10.48 -4.80 -9.90
C LEU A 69 -11.72 -4.14 -9.28
N LEU A 70 -11.57 -2.96 -8.68
CA LEU A 70 -12.70 -2.20 -8.13
C LEU A 70 -13.73 -1.75 -9.18
N ARG A 71 -13.34 -1.65 -10.45
CA ARG A 71 -14.23 -1.17 -11.53
C ARG A 71 -14.75 -2.29 -12.43
N HIS A 72 -13.96 -3.32 -12.64
CA HIS A 72 -14.22 -4.37 -13.63
C HIS A 72 -14.05 -5.78 -13.08
N GLY A 73 -13.79 -5.93 -11.78
CA GLY A 73 -13.76 -7.23 -11.13
C GLY A 73 -15.15 -7.86 -11.13
N LEU A 74 -15.19 -9.17 -11.36
CA LEU A 74 -16.42 -9.94 -11.24
C LEU A 74 -16.71 -10.15 -9.76
N GLU A 75 -17.94 -9.88 -9.36
CA GLU A 75 -18.41 -10.12 -8.00
C GLU A 75 -18.67 -11.61 -7.79
N GLY A 76 -18.20 -12.14 -6.66
CA GLY A 76 -18.39 -13.52 -6.28
C GLY A 76 -18.37 -13.67 -4.76
N TRP A 77 -18.44 -14.91 -4.32
CA TRP A 77 -18.40 -15.27 -2.92
C TRP A 77 -17.25 -16.23 -2.69
N ALA A 78 -16.58 -16.08 -1.55
CA ALA A 78 -15.57 -17.03 -1.09
C ALA A 78 -15.98 -17.59 0.27
N THR A 79 -15.85 -18.90 0.43
CA THR A 79 -15.96 -19.55 1.74
C THR A 79 -14.57 -19.81 2.26
N ILE A 80 -14.31 -19.42 3.51
CA ILE A 80 -13.01 -19.61 4.15
C ILE A 80 -12.86 -21.08 4.53
N GLU A 81 -11.95 -21.81 3.89
CA GLU A 81 -11.65 -23.21 4.24
C GLU A 81 -10.58 -23.29 5.34
N ARG A 82 -9.57 -22.41 5.30
CA ARG A 82 -8.48 -22.38 6.28
C ARG A 82 -8.00 -20.95 6.52
N VAL A 83 -7.59 -20.71 7.76
CA VAL A 83 -6.97 -19.45 8.21
C VAL A 83 -5.60 -19.79 8.78
N HIS A 84 -4.55 -19.24 8.18
CA HIS A 84 -3.17 -19.42 8.62
C HIS A 84 -2.52 -18.07 8.91
N PRO A 85 -2.42 -17.66 10.19
CA PRO A 85 -1.76 -16.42 10.55
C PRO A 85 -0.25 -16.55 10.31
N LEU A 86 0.32 -15.64 9.53
CA LEU A 86 1.74 -15.64 9.17
C LEU A 86 2.55 -14.76 10.12
N GLN A 87 2.17 -13.48 10.25
CA GLN A 87 2.94 -12.51 11.01
C GLN A 87 2.08 -11.33 11.47
N TYR A 88 2.36 -10.82 12.67
CA TYR A 88 1.83 -9.53 13.10
C TYR A 88 2.57 -8.37 12.42
N THR A 89 1.81 -7.45 11.83
CA THR A 89 2.31 -6.20 11.25
C THR A 89 2.29 -5.10 12.32
N ASP A 90 3.25 -4.17 12.27
CA ASP A 90 3.46 -3.10 13.28
C ASP A 90 2.26 -2.16 13.49
N HIS A 91 1.19 -2.29 12.70
CA HIS A 91 0.01 -1.41 12.71
C HIS A 91 -1.20 -2.06 13.38
N HIS A 92 -0.98 -3.01 14.30
CA HIS A 92 -2.03 -3.84 14.91
C HIS A 92 -2.86 -4.67 13.92
N THR A 93 -2.33 -4.91 12.71
CA THR A 93 -2.91 -5.82 11.72
C THR A 93 -2.15 -7.15 11.73
N GLU A 94 -2.78 -8.21 11.29
CA GLU A 94 -2.19 -9.56 11.24
C GLU A 94 -2.21 -10.07 9.80
N LEU A 95 -1.02 -10.26 9.22
CA LEU A 95 -0.86 -10.85 7.91
C LEU A 95 -1.30 -12.31 8.01
N THR A 96 -2.39 -12.64 7.33
CA THR A 96 -3.04 -13.94 7.40
C THR A 96 -3.23 -14.50 6.01
N GLU A 97 -2.81 -15.74 5.81
CA GLU A 97 -3.08 -16.51 4.61
C GLU A 97 -4.43 -17.22 4.76
N LEU A 98 -5.32 -16.98 3.80
CA LEU A 98 -6.65 -17.54 3.74
C LEU A 98 -6.72 -18.50 2.56
N ASP A 99 -7.03 -19.77 2.84
CA ASP A 99 -7.43 -20.72 1.80
C ASP A 99 -8.94 -20.55 1.60
N LEU A 100 -9.32 -20.23 0.37
CA LEU A 100 -10.68 -19.85 0.00
C LEU A 100 -11.21 -20.80 -1.06
N GLU A 101 -12.49 -21.17 -0.93
CA GLU A 101 -13.27 -21.78 -2.00
C GLU A 101 -14.12 -20.69 -2.66
N LEU A 102 -13.84 -20.39 -3.93
CA LEU A 102 -14.41 -19.29 -4.69
C LEU A 102 -15.55 -19.76 -5.58
N THR A 103 -16.69 -19.10 -5.46
CA THR A 103 -17.86 -19.25 -6.32
C THR A 103 -18.12 -17.95 -7.06
N VAL A 104 -17.89 -17.95 -8.38
CA VAL A 104 -18.14 -16.80 -9.26
C VAL A 104 -19.25 -17.17 -10.26
N PRO A 105 -20.29 -16.35 -10.44
CA PRO A 105 -21.35 -16.61 -11.41
C PRO A 105 -20.79 -16.88 -12.82
N GLY A 106 -21.16 -18.01 -13.41
CA GLY A 106 -20.69 -18.42 -14.75
C GLY A 106 -19.33 -19.13 -14.77
N SER A 107 -18.74 -19.43 -13.62
CA SER A 107 -17.55 -20.28 -13.49
C SER A 107 -17.82 -21.46 -12.54
N GLU A 108 -17.12 -22.57 -12.72
CA GLU A 108 -17.08 -23.64 -11.72
C GLU A 108 -16.39 -23.15 -10.45
N THR A 109 -16.78 -23.71 -9.31
CA THR A 109 -16.16 -23.43 -8.02
C THR A 109 -14.69 -23.86 -8.04
N TYR A 110 -13.79 -22.99 -7.58
CA TYR A 110 -12.35 -23.27 -7.57
C TYR A 110 -11.70 -22.80 -6.26
N ARG A 111 -10.54 -23.34 -5.94
CA ARG A 111 -9.77 -22.95 -4.75
C ARG A 111 -8.72 -21.91 -5.09
N GLY A 112 -8.51 -20.97 -4.18
CA GLY A 112 -7.48 -19.95 -4.26
C GLY A 112 -6.97 -19.59 -2.87
N THR A 113 -5.73 -19.10 -2.82
CA THR A 113 -5.10 -18.68 -1.57
C THR A 113 -4.80 -17.19 -1.65
N VAL A 114 -5.16 -16.44 -0.62
CA VAL A 114 -4.96 -14.99 -0.54
C VAL A 114 -4.26 -14.64 0.76
N VAL A 115 -3.22 -13.82 0.67
CA VAL A 115 -2.58 -13.21 1.84
C VAL A 115 -3.18 -11.84 2.06
N PHE A 116 -3.77 -11.63 3.23
CA PHE A 116 -4.48 -10.40 3.59
C PHE A 116 -4.02 -9.84 4.94
N ASP A 117 -3.90 -8.51 5.04
CA ASP A 117 -3.67 -7.83 6.30
C ASP A 117 -5.00 -7.68 7.05
N VAL A 118 -5.21 -8.53 8.06
CA VAL A 118 -6.45 -8.57 8.85
C VAL A 118 -6.41 -7.47 9.90
N ALA A 119 -7.31 -6.49 9.80
CA ALA A 119 -7.49 -5.49 10.84
C ALA A 119 -8.27 -6.06 12.05
N PRO A 120 -8.09 -5.53 13.26
CA PRO A 120 -8.81 -5.99 14.45
C PRO A 120 -10.33 -5.98 14.30
N ILE A 121 -10.85 -5.05 13.50
CA ILE A 121 -12.29 -4.91 13.22
C ILE A 121 -12.83 -6.03 12.32
N ASP A 122 -11.98 -6.58 11.44
CA ASP A 122 -12.36 -7.63 10.47
C ASP A 122 -12.11 -9.04 11.00
N ARG A 123 -11.27 -9.17 12.04
CA ARG A 123 -10.94 -10.45 12.69
C ARG A 123 -12.15 -11.33 13.06
N PRO A 124 -13.28 -10.78 13.56
CA PRO A 124 -14.48 -11.58 13.87
C PRO A 124 -15.17 -12.17 12.64
N ARG A 125 -14.84 -11.69 11.43
CA ARG A 125 -15.39 -12.15 10.14
C ARG A 125 -14.43 -13.10 9.41
N MET A 126 -13.32 -13.44 10.05
CA MET A 126 -12.24 -14.28 9.49
C MET A 126 -12.25 -15.65 10.16
N HIS A 127 -13.39 -16.35 10.04
CA HIS A 127 -13.57 -17.68 10.60
C HIS A 127 -13.81 -18.72 9.51
N VAL A 128 -13.30 -19.93 9.73
CA VAL A 128 -13.51 -21.06 8.83
C VAL A 128 -15.01 -21.34 8.69
N GLY A 129 -15.47 -21.49 7.45
CA GLY A 129 -16.89 -21.67 7.08
C GLY A 129 -17.64 -20.36 6.85
N GLU A 130 -17.04 -19.21 7.15
CA GLU A 130 -17.66 -17.92 6.84
C GLU A 130 -17.61 -17.62 5.35
N THR A 131 -18.69 -17.03 4.82
CA THR A 131 -18.79 -16.66 3.41
C THR A 131 -18.66 -15.14 3.29
N ILE A 132 -17.68 -14.70 2.51
CA ILE A 132 -17.32 -13.29 2.34
C ILE A 132 -17.44 -12.88 0.87
N SER A 133 -17.77 -11.61 0.65
CA SER A 133 -17.80 -11.04 -0.70
C SER A 133 -16.40 -10.83 -1.23
N ILE A 134 -16.18 -11.24 -2.48
CA ILE A 134 -14.91 -11.07 -3.18
C ILE A 134 -15.12 -10.46 -4.57
N ARG A 135 -14.04 -9.86 -5.08
CA ARG A 135 -13.91 -9.48 -6.49
C ARG A 135 -12.72 -10.15 -7.11
N VAL A 136 -12.91 -10.70 -8.30
CA VAL A 136 -11.86 -11.42 -9.04
C VAL A 136 -11.57 -10.71 -10.36
N ASP A 137 -10.30 -10.64 -10.77
CA ASP A 137 -9.94 -10.13 -12.10
C ASP A 137 -10.35 -11.17 -13.16
N PRO A 138 -11.20 -10.82 -14.15
CA PRO A 138 -11.59 -11.76 -15.20
C PRO A 138 -10.42 -12.24 -16.07
N ALA A 139 -9.32 -11.48 -16.12
CA ALA A 139 -8.12 -11.86 -16.87
C ALA A 139 -7.12 -12.68 -16.04
N ASP A 140 -7.24 -12.69 -14.71
CA ASP A 140 -6.30 -13.33 -13.78
C ASP A 140 -7.05 -13.81 -12.53
N ARG A 141 -7.38 -15.11 -12.49
CA ARG A 141 -8.26 -15.71 -11.47
C ARG A 141 -7.60 -15.84 -10.09
N ASP A 142 -6.27 -15.78 -10.03
CA ASP A 142 -5.53 -15.81 -8.77
C ASP A 142 -5.57 -14.43 -8.09
N ARG A 143 -6.07 -13.41 -8.79
CA ARG A 143 -6.13 -12.05 -8.30
C ARG A 143 -7.48 -11.74 -7.69
N ILE A 144 -7.54 -11.92 -6.39
CA ILE A 144 -8.76 -11.82 -5.59
C ILE A 144 -8.64 -10.64 -4.64
N MET A 145 -9.69 -9.84 -4.58
CA MET A 145 -9.84 -8.73 -3.64
C MET A 145 -10.99 -9.05 -2.68
N LEU A 146 -10.70 -9.00 -1.38
CA LEU A 146 -11.69 -9.18 -0.33
C LEU A 146 -12.49 -7.87 -0.17
N CYS A 147 -13.81 -7.97 -0.11
CA CYS A 147 -14.71 -6.85 0.15
C CYS A 147 -15.34 -7.08 1.53
N LEU A 148 -14.68 -6.57 2.57
CA LEU A 148 -15.10 -6.67 3.98
C LEU A 148 -15.68 -5.35 4.48
#